data_AF-A0A432FQY5-F1
#
_entry.id   AF-A0A432FQY5-F1
#
_cell.length_a   1.000
_cell.length_b   1.000
_cell.length_c   1.000
_cell.angle_alpha   90.00
_cell.angle_beta   90.00
_cell.angle_gamma   90.00
#
_symmetry.space_group_name_H-M   'P 1'
#
loop_
_entity.id
_entity.type
_entity.pdbx_description
1 polymer ?
#
loop_
_entity_poly.entity_id
_entity_poly.type
_entity_poly.pdbx_seq_one_letter_code
_entity_poly.pdbx_strand_id
1 'polypeptide(L)'
;MQLSPVKIFLLKVLLWMPVCFAVWYYMRGVIGVPTWLGVKAIMTGLFPDIIRNVEFQGHLVNVVLRLTPEKLLGLEIPPGQVAEMVFSVNSLMYGYSIPLYTGLLLASPGTEREKWFRWIAGFAILVAVQIWGVSFDILKTLLFNMDPAVSASLEFSPLQKELTVLGYQFGYLILPAVSPLVIWIGFQREFIAELSPGLSDRFPSP
;
A
#
# COMPACT_ATOMS: atom_id res chain seq x y z
N MET A 1 20.54 -12.95 35.11
CA MET A 1 19.28 -13.46 34.52
C MET A 1 19.47 -13.60 33.02
N GLN A 2 19.46 -14.82 32.47
CA GLN A 2 19.47 -15.01 31.01
C GLN A 2 18.08 -14.63 30.47
N LEU A 3 18.00 -13.63 29.60
CA LEU A 3 16.75 -13.23 28.95
C LEU A 3 16.30 -14.36 28.01
N SER A 4 15.00 -14.68 27.99
CA SER A 4 14.47 -15.69 27.07
C SER A 4 14.64 -15.23 25.61
N PRO A 5 14.84 -16.15 24.64
CA PRO A 5 15.00 -15.80 23.22
C PRO A 5 13.87 -14.92 22.68
N VAL A 6 12.64 -15.16 23.13
CA VAL A 6 11.46 -14.34 22.81
C VAL A 6 11.61 -12.90 23.32
N LYS A 7 12.08 -12.70 24.56
CA LYS A 7 12.28 -11.36 25.12
C LYS A 7 13.38 -10.60 24.37
N ILE A 8 14.46 -11.29 23.98
CA ILE A 8 15.54 -10.68 23.19
C ILE A 8 15.03 -10.24 21.83
N PHE A 9 14.26 -11.10 21.15
CA PHE A 9 13.66 -10.76 19.86
C PHE A 9 12.69 -9.57 19.99
N LEU A 10 11.77 -9.60 20.95
CA LEU A 10 10.83 -8.50 21.18
C LEU A 10 11.56 -7.18 21.48
N LEU A 11 12.62 -7.21 22.28
CA LEU A 11 13.42 -6.01 22.55
C LEU A 11 14.10 -5.47 21.29
N LYS A 12 14.63 -6.36 20.43
CA LYS A 12 15.20 -5.96 19.13
C LYS A 12 14.15 -5.35 18.22
N VAL A 13 12.96 -5.94 18.14
CA VAL A 13 11.84 -5.37 17.35
C VAL A 13 11.48 -3.99 17.89
N LEU A 14 11.31 -3.84 19.20
CA LEU A 14 10.98 -2.55 19.83
C LEU A 14 12.05 -1.48 19.57
N LEU A 15 13.33 -1.86 19.45
CA LEU A 15 14.41 -0.93 19.13
C LEU A 15 14.46 -0.58 17.64
N TRP A 16 14.26 -1.55 16.75
CA TRP A 16 14.29 -1.33 15.31
C TRP A 16 13.04 -0.61 14.79
N MET A 17 11.89 -0.82 15.42
CA MET A 17 10.61 -0.25 14.96
C MET A 17 10.65 1.29 14.83
N PRO A 18 11.04 2.08 15.87
CA PRO A 18 11.15 3.53 15.74
C PRO A 18 12.11 3.96 14.63
N VAL A 19 13.25 3.27 14.49
CA VAL A 19 14.25 3.58 13.47
C VAL A 19 13.69 3.34 12.07
N CYS A 20 13.09 2.17 11.83
CA CYS A 20 12.49 1.83 10.54
C CYS A 20 11.36 2.79 10.16
N PHE A 21 10.50 3.14 11.10
CA PHE A 21 9.42 4.11 10.86
C PHE A 21 9.95 5.51 10.57
N ALA A 22 10.99 5.96 11.29
CA ALA A 22 11.63 7.24 11.03
C ALA A 22 12.25 7.28 9.63
N VAL A 23 13.07 6.28 9.29
CA VAL A 23 13.69 6.16 7.95
C VAL A 23 12.63 6.15 6.87
N TRP A 24 11.59 5.32 7.01
CA TRP A 24 10.51 5.25 6.04
C TRP A 24 9.74 6.57 5.88
N TYR A 25 9.43 7.25 6.99
CA TYR A 25 8.68 8.51 6.96
C TYR A 25 9.49 9.61 6.27
N TYR A 26 10.78 9.74 6.55
CA TYR A 26 11.64 10.75 5.90
C TYR A 26 11.96 10.39 4.45
N MET A 27 12.09 9.09 4.14
CA MET A 27 12.37 8.60 2.78
C MET A 27 11.10 8.32 1.96
N ARG A 28 9.92 8.74 2.43
CA ARG A 28 8.62 8.48 1.79
C ARG A 28 8.57 8.84 0.30
N GLY A 29 9.24 9.93 -0.08
CA GLY A 29 9.31 10.39 -1.46
C GLY A 29 10.12 9.49 -2.39
N VAL A 30 11.01 8.67 -1.85
CA VAL A 30 11.79 7.68 -2.62
C VAL A 30 11.14 6.31 -2.55
N ILE A 31 10.79 5.87 -1.33
CA ILE A 31 10.20 4.55 -1.10
C ILE A 31 8.83 4.41 -1.77
N GLY A 32 8.07 5.50 -1.88
CA GLY A 32 6.76 5.51 -2.54
C GLY A 32 6.79 5.54 -4.07
N VAL A 33 7.96 5.74 -4.70
CA VAL A 33 8.08 5.84 -6.17
C VAL A 33 7.58 4.59 -6.89
N PRO A 34 7.95 3.35 -6.50
CA PRO A 34 7.46 2.14 -7.17
C PRO A 34 5.93 2.04 -7.11
N THR A 35 5.33 2.37 -5.96
CA THR A 35 3.88 2.38 -5.78
C THR A 35 3.23 3.41 -6.70
N TRP A 36 3.76 4.63 -6.77
CA TRP A 36 3.26 5.65 -7.68
C TRP A 36 3.34 5.21 -9.14
N LEU A 37 4.48 4.66 -9.59
CA LEU A 37 4.63 4.20 -10.97
C LEU A 37 3.61 3.12 -11.32
N GLY A 38 3.39 2.16 -10.42
CA GLY A 38 2.38 1.12 -10.59
C GLY A 38 0.96 1.68 -10.64
N VAL A 39 0.60 2.55 -9.70
CA VAL A 39 -0.72 3.21 -9.67
C VAL A 39 -0.94 4.04 -10.92
N LYS A 40 0.06 4.85 -11.33
CA LYS A 40 0.00 5.64 -12.56
C LYS A 40 -0.28 4.75 -13.75
N ALA A 41 0.53 3.71 -13.94
CA ALA A 41 0.38 2.79 -15.07
C ALA A 41 -1.01 2.14 -15.13
N ILE A 42 -1.53 1.66 -14.00
CA ILE A 42 -2.85 1.03 -13.92
C ILE A 42 -3.96 2.06 -14.16
N MET A 43 -3.93 3.20 -13.47
CA MET A 43 -5.01 4.18 -13.51
C MET A 43 -5.10 4.87 -14.87
N THR A 44 -3.97 5.30 -15.46
CA THR A 44 -3.99 5.91 -16.80
C THR A 44 -4.20 4.89 -17.90
N GLY A 45 -3.86 3.61 -17.67
CA GLY A 45 -4.07 2.53 -18.62
C GLY A 45 -5.51 2.03 -18.67
N LEU A 46 -6.17 1.91 -17.51
CA LEU A 46 -7.55 1.41 -17.42
C LEU A 46 -8.60 2.52 -17.59
N PHE A 47 -8.29 3.76 -17.24
CA PHE A 47 -9.23 4.89 -17.29
C PHE A 47 -8.66 6.09 -18.06
N PRO A 48 -8.13 5.92 -19.29
CA PRO A 48 -7.47 6.98 -20.04
C PRO A 48 -8.39 8.17 -20.36
N ASP A 49 -9.70 7.94 -20.47
CA ASP A 49 -10.68 8.97 -20.82
C ASP A 49 -11.06 9.88 -19.65
N ILE A 50 -10.80 9.44 -18.42
CA ILE A 50 -11.15 10.16 -17.18
C ILE A 50 -9.89 10.67 -16.49
N ILE A 51 -8.83 9.86 -16.45
CA ILE A 51 -7.59 10.17 -15.74
C ILE A 51 -6.55 10.65 -16.76
N ARG A 52 -6.20 11.94 -16.70
CA ARG A 52 -5.14 12.54 -17.54
C ARG A 52 -3.77 12.07 -17.09
N ASN A 53 -3.50 12.18 -15.79
CA ASN A 53 -2.21 11.89 -15.22
C ASN A 53 -2.35 11.51 -13.75
N VAL A 54 -1.33 10.86 -13.22
CA VAL A 54 -1.16 10.63 -11.79
C VAL A 54 0.20 11.17 -11.40
N GLU A 55 0.21 12.16 -10.52
CA GLU A 55 1.41 12.82 -10.02
C GLU A 55 1.72 12.36 -8.61
N PHE A 56 2.99 12.53 -8.22
CA PHE A 56 3.46 12.11 -6.90
C PHE A 56 4.19 13.25 -6.22
N GLN A 57 3.67 13.64 -5.06
CA GLN A 57 4.21 14.73 -4.26
C GLN A 57 4.49 14.24 -2.84
N GLY A 58 5.69 13.72 -2.64
CA GLY A 58 6.18 13.22 -1.34
C GLY A 58 5.48 11.93 -0.90
N HIS A 59 4.20 12.02 -0.54
CA HIS A 59 3.35 10.87 -0.22
C HIS A 59 1.92 10.99 -0.76
N LEU A 60 1.58 12.13 -1.35
CA LEU A 60 0.29 12.32 -1.97
C LEU A 60 0.38 11.84 -3.41
N VAL A 61 -0.56 10.96 -3.76
CA VAL A 61 -0.82 10.54 -5.13
C VAL A 61 -1.94 11.44 -5.64
N ASN A 62 -1.57 12.40 -6.48
CA ASN A 62 -2.48 13.40 -7.02
C ASN A 62 -3.03 12.88 -8.36
N VAL A 63 -4.34 12.67 -8.42
CA VAL A 63 -5.02 12.18 -9.62
C VAL A 63 -5.58 13.38 -10.37
N VAL A 64 -5.06 13.60 -11.58
CA VAL A 64 -5.47 14.71 -12.45
C VAL A 64 -6.52 14.19 -13.42
N LEU A 65 -7.73 14.74 -13.33
CA LEU A 65 -8.85 14.35 -14.16
C LEU A 65 -8.93 15.17 -15.45
N ARG A 66 -9.44 14.53 -16.51
CA ARG A 66 -9.84 15.20 -17.75
C ARG A 66 -11.22 15.79 -17.53
N LEU A 67 -11.31 17.11 -17.50
CA LEU A 67 -12.60 17.80 -17.54
C LEU A 67 -12.93 18.11 -19.00
N THR A 68 -13.89 17.40 -19.57
CA THR A 68 -14.54 17.85 -20.81
C THR A 68 -15.65 18.85 -20.47
N PRO A 69 -15.88 19.90 -21.29
CA PRO A 69 -16.92 20.90 -21.04
C PRO A 69 -18.33 20.30 -20.86
N GLU A 70 -18.59 19.15 -21.47
CA GLU A 70 -19.85 18.40 -21.34
C GLU A 70 -20.06 17.78 -19.94
N LYS A 71 -18.98 17.54 -19.19
CA LYS A 71 -19.00 16.87 -17.88
C LYS A 71 -18.99 17.85 -16.70
N LEU A 72 -18.89 19.15 -16.94
CA LEU A 72 -18.99 20.19 -15.93
C LEU A 72 -20.26 21.02 -16.16
N LEU A 73 -21.26 20.80 -15.32
CA LEU A 73 -22.49 21.58 -15.27
C LEU A 73 -22.20 23.06 -14.95
N GLY A 74 -22.04 23.88 -16.00
CA GLY A 74 -22.21 25.33 -15.91
C GLY A 74 -20.99 26.16 -15.48
N LEU A 75 -19.77 25.64 -15.56
CA LEU A 75 -18.56 26.48 -15.45
C LEU A 75 -18.17 27.00 -16.84
N GLU A 76 -18.26 28.31 -17.06
CA GLU A 76 -17.70 28.96 -18.24
C GLU A 76 -16.17 28.81 -18.20
N ILE A 77 -15.64 27.88 -19.00
CA ILE A 77 -14.19 27.73 -19.17
C ILE A 77 -13.76 28.77 -20.22
N PRO A 78 -12.85 29.71 -19.89
CA PRO A 78 -12.36 30.69 -20.85
C PRO A 78 -11.76 30.00 -22.09
N PRO A 79 -11.94 30.55 -23.31
CA PRO A 79 -11.40 29.95 -24.52
C PRO A 79 -9.88 29.72 -24.39
N GLY A 80 -9.44 28.48 -24.55
CA GLY A 80 -8.03 28.11 -24.47
C GLY A 80 -7.52 27.68 -23.10
N GLN A 81 -8.36 27.66 -22.05
CA GLN A 81 -8.03 27.06 -20.77
C GLN A 81 -8.65 25.66 -20.64
N VAL A 82 -7.94 24.73 -20.01
CA VAL A 82 -8.47 23.42 -19.63
C VAL A 82 -8.58 23.44 -18.11
N ALA A 83 -9.81 23.36 -17.59
CA ALA A 83 -10.00 23.18 -16.16
C ALA A 83 -9.48 21.78 -15.79
N GLU A 84 -8.64 21.69 -14.76
CA GLU A 84 -8.16 20.41 -14.22
C GLU A 84 -8.71 20.23 -12.82
N MET A 85 -9.33 19.07 -12.58
CA MET A 85 -9.75 18.69 -11.24
C MET A 85 -8.73 17.71 -10.70
N VAL A 86 -8.19 18.02 -9.52
CA VAL A 86 -7.19 17.20 -8.86
C VAL A 86 -7.72 16.81 -7.49
N PHE A 87 -7.61 15.53 -7.17
CA PHE A 87 -7.77 15.05 -5.80
C PHE A 87 -6.57 14.22 -5.40
N SER A 88 -6.35 14.10 -4.10
CA SER A 88 -5.16 13.46 -3.54
C SER A 88 -5.53 12.25 -2.70
N VAL A 89 -4.79 11.16 -2.90
CA VAL A 89 -4.82 9.98 -2.03
C VAL A 89 -3.51 9.91 -1.26
N ASN A 90 -3.59 9.71 0.06
CA ASN A 90 -2.41 9.57 0.90
C ASN A 90 -1.88 8.13 0.86
N SER A 91 -0.78 7.90 0.13
CA SER A 91 -0.23 6.55 -0.03
C SER A 91 0.40 5.99 1.24
N LEU A 92 0.76 6.82 2.22
CA LEU A 92 1.34 6.35 3.50
C LEU A 92 0.36 5.48 4.30
N MET A 93 -0.96 5.72 4.15
CA MET A 93 -1.98 4.91 4.83
C MET A 93 -1.90 3.43 4.42
N TYR A 94 -1.35 3.15 3.25
CA TYR A 94 -1.19 1.80 2.70
C TYR A 94 0.25 1.27 2.81
N GLY A 95 1.22 2.13 3.13
CA GLY A 95 2.66 1.81 3.05
C GLY A 95 3.34 1.48 4.39
N TYR A 96 2.64 1.65 5.53
CA TYR A 96 3.22 1.42 6.86
C TYR A 96 3.64 -0.04 7.12
N SER A 97 3.19 -0.97 6.26
CA SER A 97 3.62 -2.36 6.24
C SER A 97 5.12 -2.52 5.97
N ILE A 98 5.72 -1.62 5.17
CA ILE A 98 7.14 -1.66 4.79
C ILE A 98 8.07 -1.49 6.01
N PRO A 99 7.96 -0.42 6.83
CA PRO A 99 8.81 -0.28 8.00
C PRO A 99 8.53 -1.36 9.07
N LEU A 100 7.27 -1.81 9.19
CA LEU A 100 6.92 -2.91 10.09
C LEU A 100 7.63 -4.22 9.70
N TYR A 101 7.53 -4.62 8.43
CA TYR A 101 8.23 -5.80 7.91
C TYR A 101 9.75 -5.67 8.04
N THR A 102 10.30 -4.49 7.72
CA THR A 102 11.74 -4.22 7.81
C THR A 102 12.23 -4.36 9.25
N GLY A 103 11.51 -3.82 10.23
CA GLY A 103 11.85 -3.97 11.65
C GLY A 103 11.85 -5.43 12.12
N LEU A 104 10.85 -6.22 11.70
CA LEU A 104 10.78 -7.65 12.01
C LEU A 104 11.96 -8.43 11.39
N LEU A 105 12.28 -8.16 10.13
CA LEU A 105 13.39 -8.82 9.42
C LEU A 105 14.74 -8.48 10.04
N LEU A 106 14.99 -7.21 10.40
CA LEU A 106 16.25 -6.79 11.03
C LEU A 106 16.44 -7.38 12.44
N ALA A 107 15.34 -7.53 13.18
CA ALA A 107 15.35 -8.18 14.49
C ALA A 107 15.57 -9.70 14.42
N SER A 108 15.39 -10.30 13.23
CA SER A 108 15.50 -11.75 13.02
C SER A 108 16.96 -12.18 12.76
N PRO A 109 17.33 -13.44 13.12
CA PRO A 109 18.62 -14.01 12.77
C PRO A 109 18.71 -14.31 11.27
N GLY A 110 19.94 -14.31 10.75
CA GLY A 110 20.23 -14.60 9.33
C GLY A 110 21.46 -13.83 8.87
N THR A 111 22.08 -14.29 7.79
CA THR A 111 23.19 -13.58 7.14
C THR A 111 22.69 -12.31 6.44
N GLU A 112 23.56 -11.32 6.26
CA GLU A 112 23.19 -10.08 5.57
C GLU A 112 22.68 -10.33 4.14
N ARG A 113 23.27 -11.31 3.43
CA ARG A 113 22.84 -11.68 2.08
C ARG A 113 21.40 -12.20 2.05
N GLU A 114 21.04 -13.08 2.99
CA GLU A 114 19.68 -13.62 3.10
C GLU A 114 18.68 -12.53 3.48
N LYS A 115 19.05 -11.66 4.41
CA LYS A 115 18.23 -10.51 4.80
C LYS A 115 17.96 -9.59 3.62
N TRP A 116 18.98 -9.25 2.82
CA TRP A 116 18.79 -8.44 1.62
C TRP A 116 17.85 -9.09 0.62
N PHE A 117 18.03 -10.39 0.33
CA PHE A 117 17.14 -11.11 -0.58
C PHE A 117 15.68 -11.10 -0.08
N ARG A 118 15.47 -11.46 1.19
CA ARG A 118 14.14 -11.47 1.83
C ARG A 118 13.54 -10.07 1.82
N TRP A 119 14.33 -9.05 2.13
CA TRP A 119 13.89 -7.66 2.13
C TRP A 119 13.41 -7.22 0.75
N ILE A 120 14.17 -7.48 -0.32
CA ILE A 120 13.78 -7.12 -1.69
C ILE A 120 12.49 -7.84 -2.10
N ALA A 121 12.40 -9.15 -1.83
CA ALA A 121 11.21 -9.94 -2.15
C ALA A 121 9.97 -9.45 -1.38
N GLY A 122 10.11 -9.23 -0.07
CA GLY A 122 9.04 -8.69 0.76
C GLY A 122 8.64 -7.27 0.37
N PHE A 123 9.62 -6.41 0.05
CA PHE A 123 9.37 -5.06 -0.43
C PHE A 123 8.56 -5.06 -1.73
N ALA A 124 8.90 -5.91 -2.71
CA ALA A 124 8.15 -6.03 -3.95
C ALA A 124 6.69 -6.45 -3.73
N ILE A 125 6.44 -7.42 -2.83
CA ILE A 125 5.08 -7.84 -2.46
C ILE A 125 4.32 -6.72 -1.77
N LEU A 126 4.95 -6.00 -0.84
CA LEU A 126 4.32 -4.90 -0.11
C LEU A 126 4.02 -3.70 -1.02
N VAL A 127 4.86 -3.43 -2.02
CA VAL A 127 4.57 -2.44 -3.07
C VAL A 127 3.33 -2.86 -3.85
N ALA A 128 3.18 -4.14 -4.24
CA ALA A 128 1.98 -4.61 -4.93
C ALA A 128 0.71 -4.45 -4.07
N VAL A 129 0.80 -4.75 -2.77
CA VAL A 129 -0.26 -4.50 -1.78
C VAL A 129 -0.62 -3.01 -1.71
N GLN A 130 0.39 -2.13 -1.70
CA GLN A 130 0.18 -0.69 -1.64
C GLN A 130 -0.45 -0.16 -2.94
N ILE A 131 -0.04 -0.67 -4.10
CA ILE A 131 -0.62 -0.34 -5.41
C ILE A 131 -2.10 -0.73 -5.42
N TRP A 132 -2.46 -1.91 -4.93
CA TRP A 132 -3.85 -2.33 -4.77
C TRP A 132 -4.63 -1.34 -3.93
N GLY A 133 -4.18 -1.06 -2.70
CA GLY A 133 -4.88 -0.18 -1.77
C GLY A 133 -5.11 1.22 -2.32
N VAL A 134 -4.07 1.85 -2.87
CA VAL A 134 -4.16 3.19 -3.45
C VAL A 134 -5.06 3.20 -4.69
N SER A 135 -4.99 2.18 -5.55
CA SER A 135 -5.83 2.11 -6.76
C SER A 135 -7.31 2.00 -6.41
N PHE A 136 -7.68 1.18 -5.43
CA PHE A 136 -9.07 1.06 -4.98
C PHE A 136 -9.56 2.31 -4.24
N ASP A 137 -8.69 3.04 -3.54
CA ASP A 137 -9.05 4.34 -2.95
C ASP A 137 -9.36 5.39 -4.03
N ILE A 138 -8.55 5.43 -5.09
CA ILE A 138 -8.81 6.27 -6.27
C ILE A 138 -10.16 5.92 -6.89
N LEU A 139 -10.42 4.63 -7.16
CA LEU A 139 -11.70 4.18 -7.75
C LEU A 139 -12.90 4.50 -6.87
N LYS A 140 -12.79 4.21 -5.57
CA LYS A 140 -13.85 4.52 -4.60
C LYS A 140 -14.10 6.03 -4.55
N THR A 141 -13.06 6.85 -4.57
CA THR A 141 -13.18 8.30 -4.60
C THR A 141 -13.89 8.78 -5.87
N LEU A 142 -13.49 8.26 -7.04
CA LEU A 142 -14.12 8.59 -8.32
C LEU A 142 -15.60 8.18 -8.39
N LEU A 143 -15.99 7.07 -7.77
CA LEU A 143 -17.36 6.56 -7.84
C LEU A 143 -18.31 7.23 -6.85
N PHE A 144 -17.83 7.57 -5.65
CA PHE A 144 -18.69 7.94 -4.52
C PHE A 144 -18.42 9.32 -3.93
N ASN A 145 -17.26 9.92 -4.21
CA ASN A 145 -16.85 11.19 -3.60
C ASN A 145 -16.68 12.32 -4.63
N MET A 146 -16.73 12.00 -5.93
CA MET A 146 -16.69 12.97 -7.03
C MET A 146 -18.10 13.38 -7.47
N ASP A 147 -18.16 14.39 -8.34
CA ASP A 147 -19.41 14.85 -8.94
C ASP A 147 -20.14 13.69 -9.66
N PRO A 148 -21.48 13.59 -9.55
CA PRO A 148 -22.25 12.54 -10.20
C PRO A 148 -21.99 12.38 -11.70
N ALA A 149 -21.66 13.46 -12.43
CA ALA A 149 -21.32 13.39 -13.85
C ALA A 149 -20.00 12.63 -14.09
N VAL A 150 -19.00 12.81 -13.23
CA VAL A 150 -17.73 12.07 -13.27
C VAL A 150 -17.98 10.60 -12.93
N SER A 151 -18.71 10.33 -11.84
CA SER A 151 -19.04 8.97 -11.41
C SER A 151 -19.86 8.20 -12.44
N ALA A 152 -20.79 8.86 -13.12
CA ALA A 152 -21.60 8.27 -14.18
C ALA A 152 -20.76 7.88 -15.39
N SER A 153 -19.72 8.67 -15.71
CA SER A 153 -18.84 8.41 -16.86
C SER A 153 -17.93 7.18 -16.71
N LEU A 154 -17.82 6.61 -15.51
CA LEU A 154 -17.15 5.32 -15.30
C LEU A 154 -17.99 4.13 -15.76
N GLU A 155 -19.32 4.29 -15.88
CA GLU A 155 -20.25 3.25 -16.33
C GLU A 155 -20.20 1.94 -15.50
N PHE A 156 -19.79 2.00 -14.23
CA PHE A 156 -19.72 0.81 -13.37
C PHE A 156 -21.12 0.30 -13.04
N SER A 157 -21.33 -1.00 -13.24
CA SER A 157 -22.49 -1.75 -12.76
C SER A 157 -22.57 -1.76 -11.22
N PRO A 158 -23.74 -2.04 -10.63
CA PRO A 158 -23.89 -2.13 -9.17
C PRO A 158 -22.89 -3.11 -8.52
N LEU A 159 -22.68 -4.28 -9.15
CA LEU A 159 -21.72 -5.27 -8.67
C LEU A 159 -20.27 -4.75 -8.68
N GLN A 160 -19.87 -4.05 -9.74
CA GLN A 160 -18.52 -3.46 -9.82
C GLN A 160 -18.30 -2.39 -8.74
N LYS A 161 -19.34 -1.60 -8.42
CA LYS A 161 -19.30 -0.63 -7.33
C LYS A 161 -19.11 -1.31 -5.98
N GLU A 162 -19.86 -2.37 -5.69
CA GLU A 162 -19.71 -3.16 -4.46
C GLU A 162 -18.32 -3.79 -4.36
N LEU A 163 -17.83 -4.42 -5.44
CA LEU A 163 -16.49 -5.01 -5.50
C LEU A 163 -15.40 -3.95 -5.30
N THR A 164 -15.62 -2.72 -5.79
CA THR A 164 -14.70 -1.60 -5.56
C THR A 164 -14.64 -1.22 -4.09
N VAL A 165 -15.79 -1.12 -3.42
CA VAL A 165 -15.84 -0.82 -1.98
C VAL A 165 -15.20 -1.94 -1.17
N LEU A 166 -15.47 -3.21 -1.50
CA LEU A 166 -14.84 -4.36 -0.85
C LEU A 166 -13.31 -4.36 -1.06
N GLY A 167 -12.85 -4.11 -2.29
CA GLY A 167 -11.42 -4.01 -2.61
C GLY A 167 -10.73 -2.89 -1.83
N TYR A 168 -11.38 -1.74 -1.67
CA TYR A 168 -10.91 -0.64 -0.83
C TYR A 168 -10.85 -1.03 0.65
N GLN A 169 -11.93 -1.60 1.21
CA GLN A 169 -11.96 -2.00 2.62
C GLN A 169 -10.89 -3.06 2.92
N PHE A 170 -10.73 -4.04 2.04
CA PHE A 170 -9.71 -5.07 2.16
C PHE A 170 -8.29 -4.48 2.09
N GLY A 171 -8.05 -3.58 1.12
CA GLY A 171 -6.77 -2.90 0.93
C GLY A 171 -6.43 -1.89 2.01
N TYR A 172 -7.42 -1.32 2.69
CA TYR A 172 -7.21 -0.34 3.77
C TYR A 172 -7.09 -0.98 5.15
N LEU A 173 -7.93 -1.97 5.46
CA LEU A 173 -8.04 -2.55 6.81
C LEU A 173 -7.22 -3.82 7.00
N ILE A 174 -7.14 -4.67 5.98
CA ILE A 174 -6.60 -6.03 6.14
C ILE A 174 -5.18 -6.12 5.61
N LEU A 175 -4.97 -5.81 4.33
CA LEU A 175 -3.68 -6.07 3.67
C LEU A 175 -2.50 -5.37 4.36
N PRO A 176 -2.53 -4.05 4.65
CA PRO A 176 -1.36 -3.38 5.21
C PRO A 176 -0.99 -3.88 6.62
N ALA A 177 -1.97 -4.36 7.40
CA ALA A 177 -1.75 -4.92 8.72
C ALA A 177 -1.24 -6.37 8.67
N VAL A 178 -1.81 -7.20 7.80
CA VAL A 178 -1.56 -8.65 7.78
C VAL A 178 -0.37 -9.03 6.90
N SER A 179 -0.21 -8.42 5.74
CA SER A 179 0.86 -8.73 4.79
C SER A 179 2.27 -8.73 5.38
N PRO A 180 2.72 -7.72 6.16
CA PRO A 180 4.08 -7.72 6.70
C PRO A 180 4.35 -8.90 7.65
N LEU A 181 3.35 -9.31 8.42
CA LEU A 181 3.44 -10.47 9.31
C LEU A 181 3.47 -11.78 8.52
N VAL A 182 2.57 -11.95 7.54
CA VAL A 182 2.52 -13.17 6.72
C VAL A 182 3.81 -13.36 5.94
N ILE A 183 4.34 -12.30 5.33
CA ILE A 183 5.62 -12.33 4.59
C ILE A 183 6.76 -12.70 5.53
N TRP A 184 6.83 -12.07 6.71
CA TRP A 184 7.86 -12.36 7.70
C TRP A 184 7.79 -13.82 8.20
N ILE A 185 6.60 -14.29 8.60
CA ILE A 185 6.37 -15.68 9.02
C ILE A 185 6.78 -16.64 7.90
N GLY A 186 6.43 -16.32 6.66
CA GLY A 186 6.79 -17.11 5.48
C GLY A 186 8.31 -17.28 5.31
N PHE A 187 9.09 -16.22 5.52
CA PHE A 187 10.55 -16.25 5.39
C PHE A 187 11.31 -16.71 6.64
N GLN A 188 10.68 -16.69 7.81
CA GLN A 188 11.36 -16.88 9.10
C GLN A 188 10.81 -18.08 9.89
N ARG A 189 10.25 -19.09 9.18
CA ARG A 189 9.57 -20.26 9.75
C ARG A 189 10.39 -21.01 10.80
N GLU A 190 11.66 -21.30 10.50
CA GLU A 190 12.55 -22.06 11.40
C GLU A 190 12.77 -21.34 12.73
N PHE A 191 13.10 -20.07 12.68
CA PHE A 191 13.28 -19.23 13.86
C PHE A 191 11.98 -19.10 14.69
N ILE A 192 10.81 -19.02 14.03
CA ILE A 192 9.53 -18.98 14.76
C ILE A 192 9.27 -20.29 15.49
N ALA A 193 9.64 -21.43 14.89
CA ALA A 193 9.54 -22.73 15.54
C ALA A 193 10.45 -22.79 16.79
N GLU A 194 11.67 -22.24 16.72
CA GLU A 194 12.58 -22.14 17.87
C GLU A 194 12.03 -21.24 19.00
N LEU A 195 11.31 -20.17 18.64
CA LEU A 195 10.69 -19.26 19.61
C LEU A 195 9.49 -19.88 20.33
N SER A 196 8.91 -20.97 19.80
CA SER A 196 7.77 -21.66 20.40
C SER A 196 7.98 -23.19 20.50
N PRO A 197 8.80 -23.65 21.45
CA PRO A 197 8.99 -25.08 21.71
C PRO A 197 7.68 -25.85 22.03
N GLY A 198 6.62 -25.15 22.48
CA GLY A 198 5.32 -25.75 22.78
C GLY A 198 4.37 -25.93 21.58
N LEU A 199 4.76 -25.49 20.37
CA LEU A 199 3.95 -25.67 19.15
C LEU A 199 4.28 -27.00 18.45
N SER A 200 5.51 -27.50 18.55
CA SER A 200 5.92 -28.82 18.04
C SER A 200 5.23 -29.97 18.78
N ASP A 201 4.91 -29.78 20.07
CA ASP A 201 4.19 -30.78 20.87
C ASP A 201 2.67 -30.82 20.58
N ARG A 202 2.11 -29.75 19.99
CA ARG A 202 0.66 -29.63 19.70
C ARG A 202 0.28 -29.95 18.26
N PHE A 203 1.23 -29.90 17.32
CA PHE A 203 1.00 -30.23 15.92
C PHE A 203 2.16 -31.08 15.39
N PRO A 204 2.18 -32.39 15.66
CA PRO A 204 3.14 -33.27 15.02
C PRO A 204 2.92 -33.23 13.50
N SER A 205 4.00 -33.03 12.76
CA SER A 205 4.03 -33.27 11.31
C SER A 205 3.59 -34.71 11.01
N PRO A 206 2.90 -34.97 9.90
CA PRO A 206 2.50 -36.33 9.51
C PRO A 206 3.70 -37.26 9.29
#